data_AF-A0AAX0JZV9-F1
#
_entry.id   AF-A0AAX0JZV9-F1
#
_cell.length_a   1.000
_cell.length_b   1.000
_cell.length_c   1.000
_cell.angle_alpha   90.00
_cell.angle_beta   90.00
_cell.angle_gamma   90.00
#
_symmetry.space_group_name_H-M   'P 1'
#
loop_
_entity.id
_entity.type
_entity.pdbx_description
1 polymer ?
#
loop_
_entity_poly.entity_id
_entity_poly.type
_entity_poly.pdbx_seq_one_letter_code
_entity_poly.pdbx_strand_id
1 'polypeptide(L)'
;MTDSFKRKVISWLIIGTGLLVALVCVVVQYRSHAVPKVEPVTKFSIMPKKRVKYSIETLGLKNRDYTEISGWIFVKGQEPQKFVTSLVLYTKDSKEVQIFPLKMEDRNDVAKMRGKAGVYNYMNSGFHGYIPIKYMTNEKEKKYKIGFLVANKQQTDLVKTGIDYKVGGVK
;
A
#
# COMPACT_ATOMS: atom_id res chain seq x y z
N MET A 1 -46.25 0.52 -32.50
CA MET A 1 -45.16 -0.14 -31.74
C MET A 1 -45.72 -0.48 -30.35
N THR A 2 -46.03 -1.75 -30.10
CA THR A 2 -46.82 -2.26 -28.97
C THR A 2 -46.15 -1.96 -27.62
N ASP A 3 -46.92 -1.58 -26.61
CA ASP A 3 -46.42 -1.24 -25.26
C ASP A 3 -45.60 -2.36 -24.60
N SER A 4 -45.89 -3.61 -24.95
CA SER A 4 -45.11 -4.77 -24.51
C SER A 4 -43.67 -4.75 -25.04
N PHE A 5 -43.45 -4.25 -26.26
CA PHE A 5 -42.13 -4.12 -26.86
C PHE A 5 -41.34 -3.01 -26.16
N LYS A 6 -41.96 -1.84 -25.93
CA LYS A 6 -41.34 -0.72 -25.22
C LYS A 6 -40.92 -1.11 -23.79
N ARG A 7 -41.79 -1.81 -23.05
CA ARG A 7 -41.48 -2.30 -21.69
C ARG A 7 -40.30 -3.27 -21.69
N LYS A 8 -40.26 -4.23 -22.63
CA LYS A 8 -39.13 -5.16 -22.77
C LYS A 8 -37.83 -4.41 -23.06
N VAL A 9 -37.83 -3.45 -23.99
CA VAL A 9 -36.63 -2.65 -24.31
C VAL A 9 -36.14 -1.87 -23.09
N ILE A 10 -37.04 -1.25 -22.32
CA ILE A 10 -36.68 -0.53 -21.09
C ILE A 10 -36.11 -1.48 -20.04
N SER A 11 -36.72 -2.64 -19.83
CA SER A 11 -36.19 -3.66 -18.91
C SER A 11 -34.79 -4.13 -19.30
N TRP A 12 -34.55 -4.40 -20.58
CA TRP A 12 -33.23 -4.78 -21.09
C TRP A 12 -32.19 -3.66 -20.92
N LEU A 13 -32.59 -2.40 -21.12
CA LEU A 13 -31.73 -1.24 -20.87
C LEU A 13 -31.34 -1.10 -19.39
N ILE A 14 -32.28 -1.30 -18.47
CA ILE A 14 -32.01 -1.25 -17.03
C ILE A 14 -31.05 -2.38 -16.64
N ILE A 15 -31.30 -3.60 -17.09
CA ILE A 15 -30.42 -4.75 -16.81
C ILE A 15 -29.03 -4.52 -17.39
N GLY A 16 -28.94 -4.07 -18.65
CA GLY A 16 -27.68 -3.78 -19.32
C GLY A 16 -26.88 -2.68 -18.62
N THR A 17 -27.56 -1.63 -18.16
CA THR A 17 -26.92 -0.53 -17.41
C THR A 17 -26.43 -1.01 -16.05
N GLY A 18 -27.22 -1.83 -15.34
CA GLY A 18 -26.81 -2.44 -14.07
C GLY A 18 -25.56 -3.32 -14.21
N LEU A 19 -25.50 -4.16 -15.24
CA LEU A 19 -24.33 -4.98 -15.54
C LEU A 19 -23.09 -4.13 -15.88
N LEU A 20 -23.28 -3.05 -16.65
CA LEU A 20 -22.19 -2.15 -17.01
C LEU A 20 -21.62 -1.45 -15.77
N VAL A 21 -22.48 -0.94 -14.88
CA VAL A 21 -22.05 -0.31 -13.62
C VAL A 21 -21.29 -1.31 -12.74
N ALA A 22 -21.81 -2.53 -12.59
CA ALA A 22 -21.13 -3.58 -11.83
C ALA A 22 -19.74 -3.90 -12.41
N LEU A 23 -19.63 -4.01 -13.74
CA LEU A 23 -18.35 -4.27 -14.41
C LEU A 23 -17.36 -3.11 -14.21
N VAL A 24 -17.82 -1.86 -14.30
CA VAL A 24 -16.99 -0.68 -14.00
C VAL A 24 -16.50 -0.71 -12.56
N CYS A 25 -17.35 -1.01 -11.58
CA CYS A 25 -16.96 -1.11 -10.17
C CYS A 25 -15.88 -2.18 -9.96
N VAL A 26 -16.04 -3.37 -10.54
CA VAL A 26 -15.06 -4.46 -10.44
C VAL A 26 -13.72 -4.06 -11.05
N VAL A 27 -13.73 -3.43 -12.23
CA VAL A 27 -12.49 -2.98 -12.90
C VAL A 27 -11.78 -1.90 -12.08
N VAL A 28 -12.52 -0.94 -11.53
CA VAL A 28 -11.96 0.14 -10.70
C VAL A 28 -11.38 -0.42 -9.41
N GLN A 29 -12.09 -1.32 -8.72
CA GLN A 29 -11.59 -1.97 -7.51
C GLN A 29 -10.34 -2.81 -7.80
N TYR A 30 -10.35 -3.59 -8.88
CA TYR A 30 -9.19 -4.37 -9.29
C TYR A 30 -7.98 -3.46 -9.58
N ARG A 31 -8.16 -2.37 -10.33
CA ARG A 31 -7.08 -1.40 -10.59
C ARG A 31 -6.59 -0.72 -9.32
N SER A 32 -7.47 -0.41 -8.38
CA SER A 32 -7.09 0.29 -7.14
C SER A 32 -6.31 -0.60 -6.16
N HIS A 33 -6.59 -1.91 -6.14
CA HIS A 33 -6.03 -2.82 -5.13
C HIS A 33 -4.98 -3.81 -5.68
N ALA A 34 -5.08 -4.23 -6.94
CA ALA A 34 -4.19 -5.21 -7.52
C ALA A 34 -3.04 -4.61 -8.33
N VAL A 35 -3.14 -3.35 -8.75
CA VAL A 35 -2.12 -2.66 -9.55
C VAL A 35 -1.43 -1.60 -8.68
N PRO A 36 -0.08 -1.57 -8.60
CA PRO A 36 0.60 -0.51 -7.90
C PRO A 36 0.34 0.83 -8.55
N LYS A 37 0.17 1.86 -7.73
CA LYS A 37 0.17 3.24 -8.23
C LYS A 37 1.61 3.64 -8.53
N VAL A 38 1.85 4.21 -9.71
CA VAL A 38 3.15 4.74 -10.09
C VAL A 38 3.07 6.26 -10.00
N GLU A 39 3.96 6.85 -9.20
CA GLU A 39 3.96 8.29 -8.92
C GLU A 39 5.40 8.84 -8.94
N PRO A 40 5.59 10.11 -9.35
CA PRO A 40 6.90 10.73 -9.29
C PRO A 40 7.35 10.96 -7.84
N VAL A 41 8.63 10.72 -7.55
CA VAL A 41 9.25 10.93 -6.23
C VAL A 41 9.06 12.36 -5.73
N THR A 42 9.06 13.35 -6.64
CA THR A 42 8.93 14.79 -6.35
C THR A 42 7.60 15.17 -5.69
N LYS A 43 6.58 14.31 -5.77
CA LYS A 43 5.28 14.50 -5.11
C LYS A 43 5.38 14.38 -3.58
N PHE A 44 6.43 13.75 -3.08
CA PHE A 44 6.59 13.45 -1.66
C PHE A 44 7.82 14.15 -1.07
N SER A 45 7.66 14.72 0.12
CA SER A 45 8.79 15.16 0.93
C SER A 45 9.53 13.95 1.49
N ILE A 46 10.86 13.97 1.52
CA ILE A 46 11.66 12.86 2.03
C ILE A 46 11.83 13.01 3.55
N MET A 47 11.36 12.03 4.33
CA MET A 47 11.54 12.06 5.78
C MET A 47 12.91 11.50 6.18
N PRO A 48 13.66 12.19 7.07
CA PRO A 48 14.91 11.67 7.61
C PRO A 48 14.69 10.38 8.44
N LYS A 49 15.53 9.36 8.21
CA LYS A 49 15.48 8.07 8.94
C LYS A 49 15.47 8.21 10.47
N LYS A 50 16.13 9.25 11.01
CA LYS A 50 16.20 9.50 12.47
C LYS A 50 14.83 9.79 13.10
N ARG A 51 13.86 10.30 12.33
CA ARG A 51 12.49 10.61 12.78
C ARG A 51 11.57 9.40 12.76
N VAL A 52 11.92 8.33 12.05
CA VAL A 52 11.08 7.15 11.90
C VAL A 52 11.68 5.97 12.63
N LYS A 53 10.84 5.15 13.24
CA LYS A 53 11.22 3.83 13.74
C LYS A 53 10.34 2.82 13.05
N TYR A 54 10.95 1.74 12.58
CA TYR A 54 10.25 0.66 11.92
C TYR A 54 10.97 -0.65 12.18
N SER A 55 10.24 -1.75 12.01
CA SER A 55 10.75 -3.09 11.90
C SER A 55 9.98 -3.82 10.81
N ILE A 56 10.68 -4.51 9.93
CA ILE A 56 10.08 -5.44 8.98
C ILE A 56 10.28 -6.83 9.60
N GLU A 57 9.19 -7.45 10.00
CA GLU A 57 9.20 -8.71 10.75
C GLU A 57 9.04 -9.90 9.80
N THR A 58 8.22 -9.74 8.76
CA THR A 58 8.08 -10.72 7.68
C THR A 58 8.39 -10.05 6.35
N LEU A 59 9.25 -10.69 5.57
CA LEU A 59 9.39 -10.43 4.14
C LEU A 59 9.71 -11.77 3.46
N GLY A 60 8.70 -12.40 2.88
CA GLY A 60 8.85 -13.76 2.37
C GLY A 60 7.80 -14.14 1.35
N LEU A 61 8.06 -15.20 0.59
CA LEU A 61 7.14 -15.67 -0.44
C LEU A 61 5.87 -16.23 0.23
N LYS A 62 4.69 -15.69 -0.11
CA LYS A 62 3.41 -16.25 0.33
C LYS A 62 2.97 -17.39 -0.57
N ASN A 63 3.08 -17.15 -1.87
CA ASN A 63 2.81 -18.08 -2.95
C ASN A 63 3.59 -17.63 -4.20
N ARG A 64 3.40 -18.32 -5.33
CA ARG A 64 4.12 -18.03 -6.58
C ARG A 64 3.90 -16.62 -7.13
N ASP A 65 2.82 -15.96 -6.72
CA ASP A 65 2.41 -14.66 -7.26
C ASP A 65 2.66 -13.49 -6.31
N TYR A 66 2.83 -13.75 -5.01
CA TYR A 66 2.90 -12.70 -3.98
C TYR A 66 4.01 -12.92 -2.95
N THR A 67 4.71 -11.83 -2.63
CA THR A 67 5.54 -11.71 -1.43
C THR A 67 4.72 -11.05 -0.32
N GLU A 68 4.68 -11.67 0.86
CA GLU A 68 4.07 -11.11 2.07
C GLU A 68 5.08 -10.22 2.80
N ILE A 69 4.61 -9.07 3.26
CA ILE A 69 5.38 -8.17 4.10
C ILE A 69 4.55 -7.75 5.32
N SER A 70 5.18 -7.79 6.49
CA SER A 70 4.55 -7.30 7.72
C SER A 70 5.57 -6.75 8.69
N GLY A 71 5.09 -5.95 9.64
CA GLY A 71 5.91 -5.39 10.70
C GLY A 71 5.22 -4.20 11.34
N TRP A 72 6.01 -3.21 11.75
CA TRP A 72 5.50 -1.97 12.31
C TRP A 72 6.33 -0.76 11.90
N ILE A 73 5.68 0.40 11.84
CA ILE A 73 6.30 1.69 11.54
C ILE A 73 5.58 2.82 12.27
N PHE A 74 6.35 3.75 12.83
CA PHE A 74 5.84 4.98 13.38
C PHE A 74 6.86 6.11 13.27
N VAL A 75 6.35 7.34 13.29
CA VAL A 75 7.17 8.54 13.37
C VAL A 75 7.23 8.97 14.83
N LYS A 76 8.42 9.32 15.30
CA LYS A 76 8.64 9.76 16.68
C LYS A 76 7.84 11.03 16.96
N GLY A 77 7.16 11.05 18.12
CA GLY A 77 6.47 12.24 18.60
C GLY A 77 5.15 12.53 17.87
N GLN A 78 4.52 11.52 17.27
CA GLN A 78 3.17 11.63 16.73
C GLN A 78 2.49 10.26 16.72
N GLU A 79 1.16 10.25 16.75
CA GLU A 79 0.38 9.02 16.65
C GLU A 79 0.35 8.49 15.20
N PRO A 80 0.48 7.17 14.99
CA PRO A 80 0.31 6.57 13.67
C PRO A 80 -1.12 6.71 13.15
N GLN A 81 -1.27 7.14 11.90
CA GLN A 81 -2.57 7.27 11.26
C GLN A 81 -2.92 5.99 10.48
N LYS A 82 -4.13 5.45 10.70
CA LYS A 82 -4.59 4.16 10.16
C LYS A 82 -4.68 4.08 8.62
N PHE A 83 -4.73 5.20 7.90
CA PHE A 83 -5.09 5.19 6.47
C PHE A 83 -4.00 5.69 5.51
N VAL A 84 -2.92 6.27 6.02
CA VAL A 84 -1.93 6.93 5.15
C VAL A 84 -0.76 6.02 4.82
N THR A 85 -0.46 5.04 5.67
CA THR A 85 0.75 4.24 5.50
C THR A 85 0.62 3.29 4.32
N SER A 86 1.54 3.42 3.36
CA SER A 86 1.61 2.59 2.15
C SER A 86 3.03 2.09 1.96
N LEU A 87 3.18 0.92 1.34
CA LEU A 87 4.48 0.38 0.95
C LEU A 87 4.93 1.06 -0.34
N VAL A 88 6.22 1.35 -0.42
CA VAL A 88 6.84 1.93 -1.60
C VAL A 88 7.99 1.04 -2.06
N LEU A 89 8.03 0.71 -3.35
CA LEU A 89 9.22 0.16 -3.99
C LEU A 89 9.84 1.24 -4.87
N TYR A 90 11.13 1.50 -4.65
CA TYR A 90 11.90 2.50 -5.38
C TYR A 90 13.25 1.94 -5.79
N THR A 91 13.83 2.44 -6.88
CA THR A 91 15.24 2.21 -7.21
C THR A 91 16.05 3.46 -6.88
N LYS A 92 17.38 3.34 -6.78
CA LYS A 92 18.26 4.45 -6.38
C LYS A 92 18.11 5.67 -7.31
N ASP A 93 18.00 5.42 -8.61
CA ASP A 93 18.07 6.44 -9.66
C ASP A 93 16.73 6.70 -10.37
N SER A 94 15.65 6.01 -9.98
CA SER A 94 14.33 6.24 -10.57
C SER A 94 13.70 7.53 -10.06
N LYS A 95 13.10 8.28 -11.00
CA LYS A 95 12.24 9.43 -10.72
C LYS A 95 10.84 9.04 -10.27
N GLU A 96 10.50 7.76 -10.35
CA GLU A 96 9.19 7.21 -10.03
C GLU A 96 9.29 6.13 -8.96
N VAL A 97 8.20 5.97 -8.21
CA VAL A 97 8.02 4.92 -7.21
C VAL A 97 6.75 4.12 -7.45
N GLN A 98 6.77 2.85 -7.06
CA GLN A 98 5.59 2.00 -7.05
C GLN A 98 5.01 1.94 -5.64
N ILE A 99 3.72 2.25 -5.51
CA ILE A 99 3.03 2.34 -4.23
C ILE A 99 2.01 1.21 -4.13
N PHE A 100 2.11 0.44 -3.05
CA PHE A 100 1.20 -0.66 -2.74
C PHE A 100 0.43 -0.32 -1.46
N PRO A 101 -0.89 -0.56 -1.44
CA PRO A 101 -1.67 -0.38 -0.23
C PRO A 101 -1.22 -1.37 0.84
N LEU A 102 -1.18 -0.90 2.09
CA LEU A 102 -1.00 -1.75 3.27
C LEU A 102 -2.29 -1.75 4.09
N LYS A 103 -2.54 -2.86 4.76
CA LYS A 103 -3.52 -2.94 5.83
C LYS A 103 -2.82 -2.60 7.13
N MET A 104 -3.33 -1.62 7.86
CA MET A 104 -2.82 -1.28 9.18
C MET A 104 -3.38 -2.23 10.24
N GLU A 105 -2.55 -2.58 11.21
CA GLU A 105 -2.86 -3.54 12.26
C GLU A 105 -2.54 -2.97 13.64
N ASP A 106 -3.34 -3.38 14.62
CA ASP A 106 -3.18 -2.95 16.00
C ASP A 106 -2.01 -3.74 16.67
N ARG A 107 -1.06 -3.02 17.25
CA ARG A 107 0.17 -3.53 17.88
C ARG A 107 0.29 -3.05 19.32
N ASN A 108 -0.38 -3.78 20.21
CA ASN A 108 -0.36 -3.51 21.65
C ASN A 108 1.04 -3.69 22.25
N ASP A 109 1.82 -4.63 21.72
CA ASP A 109 3.22 -4.85 22.09
C ASP A 109 4.08 -3.62 21.81
N VAL A 110 3.96 -3.02 20.63
CA VAL A 110 4.69 -1.79 20.26
C VAL A 110 4.23 -0.61 21.11
N ALA A 111 2.92 -0.48 21.34
CA ALA A 111 2.36 0.54 22.22
C ALA A 111 2.90 0.43 23.65
N LYS A 112 2.96 -0.77 24.24
CA LYS A 112 3.52 -1.01 25.58
C LYS A 112 5.02 -0.74 25.65
N MET A 113 5.79 -1.20 24.66
CA MET A 113 7.25 -0.98 24.62
C MET A 113 7.63 0.50 24.49
N ARG A 114 6.79 1.31 23.83
CA ARG A 114 7.09 2.72 23.50
C ARG A 114 6.26 3.72 24.28
N GLY A 115 5.28 3.25 25.03
CA GLY A 115 4.36 4.04 25.85
C GLY A 115 4.97 4.63 27.12
N LYS A 116 6.29 4.55 27.33
CA LYS A 116 7.00 5.07 28.52
C LYS A 116 6.78 6.57 28.82
N ALA A 117 6.01 7.30 28.02
CA ALA A 117 5.65 8.68 28.30
C ALA A 117 4.14 9.00 28.16
N GLY A 118 3.26 8.05 27.80
CA GLY A 118 1.81 8.30 27.69
C GLY A 118 1.36 9.36 26.65
N VAL A 119 2.29 10.01 25.94
CA VAL A 119 1.98 11.16 25.06
C VAL A 119 1.38 10.74 23.71
N TYR A 120 1.72 9.55 23.21
CA TYR A 120 1.31 9.10 21.88
C TYR A 120 0.93 7.61 21.89
N ASN A 121 -0.25 7.27 21.38
CA ASN A 121 -0.69 5.90 21.21
C ASN A 121 -0.14 5.29 19.91
N TYR A 122 0.75 4.30 20.02
CA TYR A 122 1.35 3.59 18.89
C TYR A 122 0.64 2.29 18.50
N MET A 123 -0.58 2.06 18.99
CA MET A 123 -1.35 0.85 18.64
C MET A 123 -1.47 0.69 17.12
N ASN A 124 -1.69 1.75 16.36
CA ASN A 124 -1.92 1.65 14.90
C ASN A 124 -0.63 1.64 14.08
N SER A 125 0.48 1.15 14.64
CA SER A 125 1.78 1.14 13.97
C SER A 125 2.03 -0.11 13.13
N GLY A 126 1.25 -1.18 13.33
CA GLY A 126 1.38 -2.42 12.59
C GLY A 126 0.97 -2.26 11.14
N PHE A 127 1.64 -2.99 10.26
CA PHE A 127 1.25 -3.07 8.87
C PHE A 127 1.39 -4.50 8.34
N HIS A 128 0.54 -4.81 7.37
CA HIS A 128 0.52 -6.06 6.65
C HIS A 128 0.14 -5.82 5.19
N GLY A 129 0.77 -6.52 4.26
CA GLY A 129 0.41 -6.40 2.86
C GLY A 129 1.12 -7.39 1.95
N TYR A 130 0.80 -7.26 0.66
CA TYR A 130 1.28 -8.17 -0.37
C TYR A 130 1.89 -7.39 -1.54
N ILE A 131 3.00 -7.90 -2.04
CA ILE A 131 3.69 -7.38 -3.23
C ILE A 131 3.49 -8.39 -4.35
N PRO A 132 2.72 -8.09 -5.40
CA PRO A 132 2.56 -8.97 -6.55
C PRO A 132 3.87 -9.06 -7.33
N ILE A 133 4.41 -10.27 -7.46
CA ILE A 133 5.69 -10.59 -8.14
C ILE A 133 5.63 -10.23 -9.63
N LYS A 134 4.44 -10.25 -10.25
CA LYS A 134 4.24 -9.87 -11.66
C LYS A 134 4.67 -8.44 -12.01
N TYR A 135 4.77 -7.54 -11.03
CA TYR A 135 5.27 -6.17 -11.25
C TYR A 135 6.79 -6.04 -11.05
N MET A 136 7.42 -7.14 -10.60
CA MET A 136 8.84 -7.21 -10.29
C MET A 136 9.63 -7.86 -11.42
N THR A 137 8.97 -8.60 -12.33
CA THR A 137 9.51 -9.45 -13.42
C THR A 137 10.62 -8.87 -14.31
N ASN A 138 10.89 -7.55 -14.30
CA ASN A 138 12.11 -6.96 -14.87
C ASN A 138 13.30 -6.96 -13.89
N GLU A 139 13.39 -7.98 -13.03
CA GLU A 139 14.32 -8.10 -11.88
C GLU A 139 15.79 -8.04 -12.25
N LYS A 140 16.16 -8.41 -13.49
CA LYS A 140 17.57 -8.50 -13.89
C LYS A 140 18.28 -7.14 -13.90
N GLU A 141 17.54 -6.04 -14.03
CA GLU A 141 18.13 -4.69 -14.11
C GLU A 141 17.74 -3.77 -12.94
N LYS A 142 16.57 -4.00 -12.31
CA LYS A 142 16.04 -3.09 -11.28
C LYS A 142 16.22 -3.65 -9.87
N LYS A 143 17.25 -3.16 -9.17
CA LYS A 143 17.45 -3.38 -7.72
C LYS A 143 16.48 -2.50 -6.91
N TYR A 144 15.31 -3.03 -6.63
CA TYR A 144 14.31 -2.35 -5.80
C TYR A 144 14.72 -2.30 -4.32
N LYS A 145 14.32 -1.22 -3.67
CA LYS A 145 14.44 -1.00 -2.22
C LYS A 145 13.07 -0.71 -1.63
N ILE A 146 12.90 -1.12 -0.38
CA ILE A 146 11.67 -0.92 0.39
C ILE A 146 11.64 0.49 0.95
N GLY A 147 10.51 1.16 0.83
CA GLY A 147 10.18 2.43 1.45
C GLY A 147 8.75 2.42 1.98
N PHE A 148 8.39 3.49 2.67
CA PHE A 148 7.02 3.68 3.17
C PHE A 148 6.58 5.11 2.91
N LEU A 149 5.33 5.29 2.51
CA LEU A 149 4.65 6.57 2.69
C LEU A 149 4.10 6.59 4.11
N VAL A 150 4.32 7.67 4.86
CA VAL A 150 3.80 7.83 6.22
C VAL A 150 3.19 9.22 6.37
N ALA A 151 2.11 9.32 7.15
CA ALA A 151 1.57 10.61 7.53
C ALA A 151 2.57 11.39 8.39
N ASN A 152 2.74 12.67 8.12
CA ASN A 152 3.43 13.63 8.98
C ASN A 152 2.54 14.86 9.09
N LYS A 153 1.67 14.87 10.10
CA LYS A 153 0.62 15.89 10.30
C LYS A 153 -0.31 16.02 9.07
N GLN A 154 -0.08 17.02 8.21
CA GLN A 154 -0.93 17.34 7.05
C GLN A 154 -0.36 16.87 5.71
N GLN A 155 0.84 16.28 5.70
CA GLN A 155 1.49 15.82 4.48
C GLN A 155 1.88 14.34 4.56
N THR A 156 2.07 13.74 3.38
CA THR A 156 2.57 12.37 3.26
C THR A 156 4.04 12.41 2.87
N ASP A 157 4.89 11.85 3.71
CA ASP A 157 6.32 11.83 3.49
C ASP A 157 6.78 10.43 3.06
N LEU A 158 7.79 10.40 2.17
CA LEU A 158 8.47 9.19 1.75
C LEU A 158 9.63 8.87 2.70
N VAL A 159 9.57 7.68 3.30
CA VAL A 159 10.63 7.09 4.11
C VAL A 159 11.39 6.06 3.27
N LYS A 160 12.61 6.40 2.85
CA LYS A 160 13.50 5.47 2.14
C LYS A 160 14.25 4.59 3.15
N THR A 161 13.91 3.31 3.31
CA THR A 161 14.55 2.44 4.33
C THR A 161 15.98 2.07 3.94
N GLY A 162 16.25 1.93 2.64
CA GLY A 162 17.51 1.43 2.11
C GLY A 162 17.61 -0.10 2.03
N ILE A 163 16.64 -0.84 2.59
CA ILE A 163 16.58 -2.30 2.58
C ILE A 163 16.28 -2.76 1.15
N ASP A 164 17.09 -3.69 0.64
CA ASP A 164 16.87 -4.28 -0.68
C ASP A 164 15.66 -5.21 -0.65
N TYR A 165 14.81 -5.09 -1.66
CA TYR A 165 13.75 -6.05 -1.91
C TYR A 165 14.29 -7.17 -2.81
N LYS A 166 14.09 -8.42 -2.38
CA LYS A 166 14.36 -9.62 -3.17
C LYS A 166 13.13 -10.51 -3.12
N VAL A 167 12.70 -11.02 -4.27
CA VAL A 167 11.63 -12.01 -4.31
C VAL A 167 12.08 -13.25 -3.53
N GLY A 168 11.24 -13.70 -2.61
CA GLY A 168 11.57 -14.77 -1.67
C GLY A 168 12.20 -14.31 -0.35
N GLY A 169 12.42 -13.01 -0.16
CA GLY A 169 12.81 -12.42 1.13
C GLY A 169 14.28 -12.05 1.29
N VAL A 170 14.62 -11.58 2.49
CA VAL A 170 16.01 -11.34 2.90
C VAL A 170 16.53 -12.65 3.53
N LYS A 171 17.50 -13.30 2.87
CA LYS A 171 18.31 -14.34 3.53
C LYS A 171 19.24 -13.69 4.55
#